data_AF-A0A7D7KZM2-F1
#
_entry.id   AF-A0A7D7KZM2-F1
#
_cell.length_a   1.000
_cell.length_b   1.000
_cell.length_c   1.000
_cell.angle_alpha   90.00
_cell.angle_beta   90.00
_cell.angle_gamma   90.00
#
_symmetry.space_group_name_H-M   'P 1'
#
loop_
_entity.id
_entity.type
_entity.pdbx_description
1 polymer ?
#
loop_
_entity_poly.entity_id
_entity_poly.type
_entity_poly.pdbx_seq_one_letter_code
_entity_poly.pdbx_strand_id
1 'polypeptide(L)'
;MRSLRPLPARPDDHDDGPPPESRYQHLDGQAVRASAAALQRRIYSRFPQRSLWEVCGELIALVDEVTEGGGISRRRIRTARTLSRLGVLVVLLVFGTAITLAALSIWADPDALGPVDWLPLLETVVNDLVFAGIAIFFLLAVPQRLERARVLRVVHRLRSLAHVIDMHQLVKVPERLPAAGVHAEDGQGTTTPPAPHGAADSGPGASDAAGSGPAGSDATVAGAVAGGGSGAASSSPGRNRREDEPALTRAQMTQYLDYCTEMLSLVGKTAALFAEDTTDGDVLDAVEGIEALTSDMARKVWQKIAIIQEQGG
;
A
#
# COMPACT_ATOMS: atom_id res chain seq x y z
N MET A 1 18.86 44.29 12.09
CA MET A 1 18.01 43.58 11.11
C MET A 1 18.84 43.32 9.86
N ARG A 2 18.75 42.14 9.23
CA ARG A 2 19.35 41.92 7.89
C ARG A 2 18.36 42.42 6.84
N SER A 3 18.81 43.31 5.96
CA SER A 3 18.01 43.73 4.80
C SER A 3 17.87 42.55 3.83
N LEU A 4 16.63 42.16 3.54
CA LEU A 4 16.35 41.29 2.40
C LEU A 4 16.67 42.08 1.14
N ARG A 5 17.64 41.60 0.35
CA ARG A 5 17.93 42.16 -0.97
C ARG A 5 16.71 41.89 -1.84
N PRO A 6 16.03 42.90 -2.40
CA PRO A 6 14.89 42.66 -3.27
C PRO A 6 15.35 41.79 -4.46
N LEU A 7 14.52 40.83 -4.84
CA LEU A 7 14.74 40.05 -6.05
C LEU A 7 14.73 41.02 -7.26
N PRO A 8 15.56 40.78 -8.30
CA PRO A 8 15.46 41.55 -9.53
C PRO A 8 14.06 41.39 -10.12
N ALA A 9 13.53 42.47 -10.72
CA ALA A 9 12.23 42.43 -11.38
C ALA A 9 12.24 41.36 -12.50
N ARG A 10 11.13 40.61 -12.63
CA ARG A 10 10.91 39.66 -13.73
C ARG A 10 10.95 40.48 -15.04
N PRO A 11 11.82 40.15 -16.02
CA PRO A 11 11.84 40.85 -17.30
C PRO A 11 10.53 40.63 -18.07
N ASP A 12 10.01 41.69 -18.68
CA ASP A 12 8.72 41.67 -19.39
C ASP A 12 8.75 40.85 -20.70
N ASP A 13 9.93 40.53 -21.23
CA ASP A 13 10.13 39.69 -22.42
C ASP A 13 10.01 38.17 -22.15
N HIS A 14 9.64 37.76 -20.94
CA HIS A 14 9.51 36.34 -20.60
C HIS A 14 8.11 35.82 -20.98
N ASP A 15 8.05 35.01 -22.05
CA ASP A 15 6.84 34.26 -22.43
C ASP A 15 6.26 33.51 -21.20
N ASP A 16 4.98 33.77 -20.91
CA ASP A 16 4.21 33.13 -19.84
C ASP A 16 3.64 31.76 -20.29
N GLY A 17 3.80 31.40 -21.56
CA GLY A 17 3.68 30.02 -22.01
C GLY A 17 4.66 29.09 -21.28
N PRO A 18 4.27 27.84 -20.97
CA PRO A 18 5.18 26.90 -20.30
C PRO A 18 6.38 26.62 -21.23
N PRO A 19 7.63 26.89 -20.78
CA PRO A 19 8.78 26.68 -21.65
C PRO A 19 8.94 25.17 -21.94
N PRO A 20 9.28 24.80 -23.19
CA PRO A 20 9.38 23.41 -23.59
C PRO A 20 10.44 22.69 -22.72
N GLU A 21 10.01 21.60 -22.08
CA GLU A 21 10.81 20.78 -21.15
C GLU A 21 11.35 21.54 -19.92
N SER A 22 10.48 22.29 -19.23
CA SER A 22 10.78 22.76 -17.87
C SER A 22 11.08 21.59 -16.93
N ARG A 23 12.34 21.50 -16.47
CA ARG A 23 12.79 20.53 -15.44
C ARG A 23 11.98 20.62 -14.14
N TYR A 24 11.27 21.71 -13.88
CA TYR A 24 10.44 21.92 -12.70
C TYR A 24 9.00 21.38 -12.85
N GLN A 25 8.61 20.91 -14.04
CA GLN A 25 7.30 20.32 -14.32
C GLN A 25 7.29 18.78 -14.30
N HIS A 26 8.47 18.15 -14.13
CA HIS A 26 8.65 16.70 -14.22
C HIS A 26 9.31 16.10 -12.97
N LEU A 27 8.92 14.86 -12.64
CA LEU A 27 9.37 14.11 -11.47
C LEU A 27 10.46 13.10 -11.86
N ASP A 28 11.72 13.48 -11.67
CA ASP A 28 12.87 12.61 -11.95
C ASP A 28 12.81 11.33 -11.08
N GLY A 29 12.34 10.23 -11.68
CA GLY A 29 12.22 8.93 -11.03
C GLY A 29 13.55 8.31 -10.64
N GLN A 30 14.65 8.65 -11.32
CA GLN A 30 15.98 8.21 -10.91
C GLN A 30 16.44 8.98 -9.67
N ALA A 31 16.07 10.25 -9.52
CA ALA A 31 16.28 11.00 -8.28
C ALA A 31 15.41 10.48 -7.11
N VAL A 32 14.14 10.12 -7.35
CA VAL A 32 13.28 9.47 -6.33
C VAL A 32 13.86 8.12 -5.90
N ARG A 33 14.24 7.28 -6.87
CA ARG A 33 14.91 5.98 -6.63
C ARG A 33 16.21 6.12 -5.85
N ALA A 34 17.08 7.04 -6.27
CA ALA A 34 18.36 7.29 -5.60
C ALA A 34 18.17 7.80 -4.16
N SER A 35 17.14 8.62 -3.93
CA SER A 35 16.75 9.08 -2.58
C SER A 35 16.30 7.92 -1.69
N ALA A 36 15.45 7.03 -2.20
CA ALA A 36 15.03 5.82 -1.47
C ALA A 36 16.20 4.87 -1.17
N ALA A 37 17.10 4.64 -2.15
CA ALA A 37 18.31 3.85 -1.94
C ALA A 37 19.31 4.50 -0.96
N ALA A 38 19.37 5.83 -0.89
CA ALA A 38 20.15 6.55 0.12
C ALA A 38 19.53 6.43 1.52
N LEU A 39 18.20 6.53 1.64
CA LEU A 39 17.46 6.32 2.88
C LEU A 39 17.64 4.87 3.40
N GLN A 40 17.46 3.85 2.55
CA GLN A 40 17.63 2.46 2.95
C GLN A 40 19.02 2.19 3.53
N ARG A 41 20.08 2.70 2.90
CA ARG A 41 21.47 2.58 3.38
C ARG A 41 21.69 3.28 4.73
N ARG A 42 21.10 4.47 4.92
CA ARG A 42 21.11 5.18 6.21
C ARG A 42 20.42 4.36 7.30
N ILE A 43 19.20 3.88 7.06
CA ILE A 43 18.46 3.04 8.02
C ILE A 43 19.24 1.77 8.35
N TYR A 44 19.74 1.04 7.35
CA TYR A 44 20.50 -0.19 7.55
C TYR A 44 21.80 0.04 8.35
N SER A 45 22.53 1.13 8.07
CA SER A 45 23.75 1.47 8.84
C SER A 45 23.49 1.81 10.31
N ARG A 46 22.26 2.24 10.66
CA ARG A 46 21.90 2.74 11.99
C ARG A 46 21.11 1.73 12.82
N PHE A 47 20.28 0.92 12.16
CA PHE A 47 19.33 -0.02 12.75
C PHE A 47 19.26 -1.35 11.95
N PRO A 48 20.37 -2.07 11.71
CA PRO A 48 20.36 -3.25 10.83
C PRO A 48 19.48 -4.39 11.36
N GLN A 49 19.27 -4.48 12.68
CA GLN A 49 18.40 -5.48 13.33
C GLN A 49 16.89 -5.15 13.27
N ARG A 50 16.49 -4.02 12.65
CA ARG A 50 15.09 -3.57 12.58
C ARG A 50 14.58 -3.65 11.14
N SER A 51 13.40 -4.23 10.92
CA SER A 51 12.75 -4.45 9.60
C SER A 51 12.46 -3.20 8.75
N LEU A 52 12.71 -1.98 9.25
CA LEU A 52 12.41 -0.73 8.52
C LEU A 52 13.20 -0.60 7.21
N TRP A 53 14.42 -1.15 7.12
CA TRP A 53 15.19 -1.14 5.86
C TRP A 53 14.64 -2.13 4.82
N GLU A 54 13.90 -3.16 5.25
CA GLU A 54 13.20 -4.11 4.37
C GLU A 54 11.99 -3.42 3.72
N VAL A 55 11.20 -2.68 4.53
CA VAL A 55 10.08 -1.83 4.04
C VAL A 55 10.57 -0.76 3.06
N CYS A 56 11.75 -0.17 3.31
CA CYS A 56 12.38 0.73 2.36
C CYS A 56 12.83 0.04 1.06
N GLY A 57 13.13 -1.26 1.10
CA GLY A 57 13.44 -2.10 -0.06
C GLY A 57 12.22 -2.38 -0.94
N GLU A 58 11.08 -2.71 -0.32
CA GLU A 58 9.78 -2.81 -1.02
C GLU A 58 9.38 -1.48 -1.66
N LEU A 59 9.67 -0.34 -1.03
CA LEU A 59 9.46 0.98 -1.63
C LEU A 59 10.36 1.21 -2.86
N ILE A 60 11.63 0.82 -2.81
CA ILE A 60 12.52 0.88 -3.99
C ILE A 60 11.98 -0.01 -5.12
N ALA A 61 11.59 -1.25 -4.82
CA ALA A 61 10.99 -2.16 -5.79
C ALA A 61 9.67 -1.62 -6.40
N LEU A 62 8.92 -0.81 -5.63
CA LEU A 62 7.72 -0.14 -6.13
C LEU A 62 8.05 1.09 -7.00
N VAL A 63 9.07 1.89 -6.65
CA VAL A 63 9.59 2.96 -7.52
C VAL A 63 10.08 2.36 -8.85
N ASP A 64 10.71 1.19 -8.82
CA ASP A 64 11.17 0.47 -10.01
C ASP A 64 9.98 -0.08 -10.83
N GLU A 65 8.94 -0.64 -10.18
CA GLU A 65 7.68 -1.03 -10.86
C GLU A 65 6.98 0.16 -11.54
N VAL A 66 7.05 1.36 -10.95
CA VAL A 66 6.45 2.58 -11.53
C VAL A 66 7.32 3.13 -12.67
N THR A 67 8.64 3.23 -12.50
CA THR A 67 9.57 3.83 -13.47
C THR A 67 9.90 2.90 -14.64
N GLU A 68 10.43 1.70 -14.40
CA GLU A 68 10.77 0.73 -15.44
C GLU A 68 9.51 0.11 -16.08
N GLY A 69 8.53 -0.23 -15.24
CA GLY A 69 7.19 -0.62 -15.69
C GLY A 69 6.49 0.50 -16.47
N GLY A 70 6.91 1.76 -16.29
CA GLY A 70 6.53 2.90 -17.11
C GLY A 70 6.90 2.76 -18.59
N GLY A 71 7.95 2.02 -18.95
CA GLY A 71 8.26 1.72 -20.34
C GLY A 71 7.38 0.59 -20.91
N ILE A 72 7.49 -0.60 -20.32
CA ILE A 72 6.90 -1.82 -20.86
C ILE A 72 5.37 -1.85 -20.69
N SER A 73 4.86 -1.44 -19.52
CA SER A 73 3.42 -1.52 -19.20
C SER A 73 2.63 -0.42 -19.92
N ARG A 74 3.16 0.81 -20.02
CA ARG A 74 2.55 1.85 -20.86
C ARG A 74 2.54 1.47 -22.33
N ARG A 75 3.61 0.84 -22.86
CA ARG A 75 3.61 0.31 -24.23
C ARG A 75 2.50 -0.74 -24.40
N ARG A 76 2.34 -1.66 -23.44
CA ARG A 76 1.27 -2.68 -23.45
C ARG A 76 -0.14 -2.08 -23.44
N ILE A 77 -0.40 -1.10 -22.56
CA ILE A 77 -1.69 -0.39 -22.49
C ILE A 77 -1.93 0.42 -23.77
N ARG A 78 -0.93 1.14 -24.30
CA ARG A 78 -1.04 1.88 -25.56
C ARG A 78 -1.29 0.93 -26.74
N THR A 79 -0.64 -0.23 -26.79
CA THR A 79 -0.95 -1.27 -27.80
C THR A 79 -2.36 -1.86 -27.64
N ALA A 80 -2.85 -2.03 -26.41
CA ALA A 80 -4.22 -2.47 -26.17
C ALA A 80 -5.24 -1.40 -26.64
N ARG A 81 -4.98 -0.12 -26.37
CA ARG A 81 -5.78 1.02 -26.89
C ARG A 81 -5.73 1.09 -28.44
N THR A 82 -4.59 0.85 -29.09
CA THR A 82 -4.53 0.84 -30.56
C THR A 82 -5.16 -0.41 -31.20
N LEU A 83 -5.00 -1.60 -30.59
CA LEU A 83 -5.67 -2.83 -31.04
C LEU A 83 -7.19 -2.74 -30.86
N SER A 84 -7.65 -2.14 -29.75
CA SER A 84 -9.05 -1.79 -29.52
C SER A 84 -9.59 -0.88 -30.63
N ARG A 85 -8.93 0.25 -30.91
CA ARG A 85 -9.33 1.16 -31.99
C ARG A 85 -9.28 0.51 -33.38
N LEU A 86 -8.27 -0.30 -33.67
CA LEU A 86 -8.15 -1.05 -34.91
C LEU A 86 -9.29 -2.07 -35.06
N GLY A 87 -9.61 -2.81 -33.98
CA GLY A 87 -10.71 -3.76 -33.97
C GLY A 87 -12.08 -3.10 -34.14
N VAL A 88 -12.31 -1.93 -33.52
CA VAL A 88 -13.53 -1.13 -33.74
C VAL A 88 -13.60 -0.67 -35.19
N LEU A 89 -12.49 -0.21 -35.78
CA LEU A 89 -12.42 0.15 -37.20
C LEU A 89 -12.66 -1.05 -38.13
N VAL A 90 -12.19 -2.24 -37.78
CA VAL A 90 -12.46 -3.48 -38.53
C VAL A 90 -13.94 -3.87 -38.43
N VAL A 91 -14.56 -3.79 -37.25
CA VAL A 91 -16.01 -4.03 -37.09
C VAL A 91 -16.80 -3.02 -37.93
N LEU A 92 -16.48 -1.73 -37.84
CA LEU A 92 -17.15 -0.69 -38.63
C LEU A 92 -16.96 -0.86 -40.14
N LEU A 93 -15.80 -1.33 -40.60
CA LEU A 93 -15.56 -1.65 -42.01
C LEU A 93 -16.38 -2.87 -42.46
N VAL A 94 -16.36 -3.98 -41.71
CA VAL A 94 -17.12 -5.19 -42.05
C VAL A 94 -18.62 -4.90 -42.14
N PHE A 95 -19.18 -4.24 -41.13
CA PHE A 95 -20.59 -3.87 -41.10
C PHE A 95 -20.93 -2.81 -42.15
N GLY A 96 -20.09 -1.79 -42.33
CA GLY A 96 -20.27 -0.78 -43.37
C GLY A 96 -20.23 -1.35 -44.78
N THR A 97 -19.35 -2.31 -45.05
CA THR A 97 -19.30 -3.03 -46.34
C THR A 97 -20.53 -3.93 -46.53
N ALA A 98 -20.95 -4.68 -45.50
CA ALA A 98 -22.16 -5.51 -45.58
C ALA A 98 -23.42 -4.67 -45.87
N ILE A 99 -23.61 -3.55 -45.15
CA ILE A 99 -24.72 -2.60 -45.37
C ILE A 99 -24.65 -2.00 -46.78
N THR A 100 -23.44 -1.64 -47.26
CA THR A 100 -23.25 -1.07 -48.60
C THR A 100 -23.59 -2.08 -49.70
N LEU A 101 -23.17 -3.34 -49.56
CA LEU A 101 -23.50 -4.41 -50.51
C LEU A 101 -25.01 -4.71 -50.52
N ALA A 102 -25.63 -4.81 -49.34
CA ALA A 102 -27.08 -5.03 -49.22
C ALA A 102 -27.89 -3.87 -49.84
N ALA A 103 -27.45 -2.62 -49.63
CA ALA A 103 -28.05 -1.46 -50.29
C ALA A 103 -27.90 -1.55 -51.82
N LEU A 104 -26.70 -1.83 -52.33
CA LEU A 104 -26.46 -1.95 -53.77
C LEU A 104 -27.30 -3.05 -54.43
N SER A 105 -27.54 -4.19 -53.77
CA SER A 105 -28.44 -5.22 -54.31
C SER A 105 -29.90 -4.77 -54.38
N ILE A 106 -30.41 -4.06 -53.36
CA ILE A 106 -31.79 -3.55 -53.35
C ILE A 106 -32.00 -2.45 -54.40
N TRP A 107 -30.97 -1.66 -54.69
CA TRP A 107 -31.01 -0.64 -55.74
C TRP A 107 -30.87 -1.22 -57.16
N ALA A 108 -30.33 -2.44 -57.31
CA ALA A 108 -30.24 -3.13 -58.58
C ALA A 108 -31.56 -3.84 -58.94
N ASP A 109 -32.14 -4.59 -58.00
CA ASP A 109 -33.36 -5.39 -58.19
C ASP A 109 -34.42 -5.03 -57.11
N PRO A 110 -35.22 -3.96 -57.29
CA PRO A 110 -36.16 -3.48 -56.27
C PRO A 110 -37.27 -4.48 -55.90
N ASP A 111 -37.69 -5.32 -56.86
CA ASP A 111 -38.73 -6.34 -56.67
C ASP A 111 -38.22 -7.59 -55.90
N ALA A 112 -36.94 -7.64 -55.51
CA ALA A 112 -36.34 -8.78 -54.81
C ALA A 112 -36.77 -8.93 -53.33
N LEU A 113 -37.47 -7.94 -52.75
CA LEU A 113 -37.96 -7.98 -51.36
C LEU A 113 -39.49 -8.13 -51.31
N GLY A 114 -39.96 -9.38 -51.28
CA GLY A 114 -41.38 -9.68 -51.14
C GLY A 114 -41.95 -9.29 -49.76
N PRO A 115 -43.28 -9.09 -49.62
CA PRO A 115 -43.91 -8.74 -48.35
C PRO A 115 -43.63 -9.69 -47.17
N VAL A 116 -43.14 -10.90 -47.43
CA VAL A 116 -42.78 -11.91 -46.41
C VAL A 116 -41.31 -11.81 -45.95
N ASP A 117 -40.43 -11.23 -46.75
CA ASP A 117 -38.97 -11.25 -46.53
C ASP A 117 -38.49 -10.13 -45.58
N TRP A 118 -39.31 -9.10 -45.39
CA TRP A 118 -39.02 -7.95 -44.51
C TRP A 118 -38.85 -8.34 -43.03
N LEU A 119 -39.54 -9.38 -42.55
CA LEU A 119 -39.44 -9.82 -41.15
C LEU A 119 -38.10 -10.53 -40.86
N PRO A 120 -37.67 -11.55 -41.64
CA PRO A 120 -36.31 -12.11 -41.54
C PRO A 120 -35.19 -11.07 -41.74
N LEU A 121 -35.38 -10.10 -42.65
CA LEU A 121 -34.42 -9.02 -42.87
C LEU A 121 -34.31 -8.12 -41.63
N LEU A 122 -35.45 -7.73 -41.03
CA LEU A 122 -35.46 -6.94 -39.79
C LEU A 122 -34.82 -7.70 -38.62
N GLU A 123 -35.15 -8.98 -38.44
CA GLU A 123 -34.55 -9.84 -37.41
C GLU A 123 -33.03 -9.90 -37.55
N THR A 124 -32.54 -10.16 -38.76
CA THR A 124 -31.10 -10.21 -39.09
C THR A 124 -30.42 -8.88 -38.78
N VAL A 125 -30.96 -7.76 -39.30
CA VAL A 125 -30.38 -6.42 -39.11
C VAL A 125 -30.36 -5.99 -37.63
N VAL A 126 -31.40 -6.31 -36.86
CA VAL A 126 -31.45 -6.01 -35.42
C VAL A 126 -30.44 -6.86 -34.65
N ASN A 127 -30.40 -8.16 -34.91
CA ASN A 127 -29.46 -9.09 -34.29
C ASN A 127 -28.00 -8.68 -34.54
N ASP A 128 -27.67 -8.40 -35.79
CA ASP A 128 -26.33 -8.02 -36.23
C ASP A 128 -25.91 -6.66 -35.64
N LEU A 129 -26.81 -5.67 -35.61
CA LEU A 129 -26.56 -4.37 -34.98
C LEU A 129 -26.35 -4.49 -33.46
N VAL A 130 -27.10 -5.35 -32.78
CA VAL A 130 -26.91 -5.63 -31.34
C VAL A 130 -25.55 -6.28 -31.09
N PHE A 131 -25.15 -7.29 -31.89
CA PHE A 131 -23.83 -7.89 -31.78
C PHE A 131 -22.69 -6.92 -32.09
N ALA A 132 -22.83 -6.05 -33.09
CA ALA A 132 -21.86 -4.98 -33.37
C ALA A 132 -21.71 -4.02 -32.18
N GLY A 133 -22.84 -3.58 -31.60
CA GLY A 133 -22.86 -2.70 -30.43
C GLY A 133 -22.17 -3.32 -29.21
N ILE A 134 -22.48 -4.59 -28.91
CA ILE A 134 -21.84 -5.35 -27.82
C ILE A 134 -20.33 -5.54 -28.09
N ALA A 135 -19.94 -5.89 -29.30
CA ALA A 135 -18.53 -6.06 -29.67
C ALA A 135 -17.74 -4.76 -29.53
N ILE A 136 -18.25 -3.63 -30.06
CA ILE A 136 -17.62 -2.31 -29.93
C ILE A 136 -17.53 -1.90 -28.46
N PHE A 137 -18.60 -2.08 -27.67
CA PHE A 137 -18.59 -1.80 -26.23
C PHE A 137 -17.51 -2.61 -25.49
N PHE A 138 -17.40 -3.93 -25.75
CA PHE A 138 -16.35 -4.76 -25.15
C PHE A 138 -14.95 -4.33 -25.58
N LEU A 139 -14.72 -4.04 -26.87
CA LEU A 139 -13.42 -3.58 -27.36
C LEU A 139 -12.99 -2.26 -26.71
N LEU A 140 -13.91 -1.33 -26.47
CA LEU A 140 -13.63 -0.06 -25.78
C LEU A 140 -13.43 -0.26 -24.26
N ALA A 141 -14.17 -1.16 -23.63
CA ALA A 141 -14.09 -1.42 -22.19
C ALA A 141 -12.86 -2.23 -21.75
N VAL A 142 -12.32 -3.12 -22.61
CA VAL A 142 -11.12 -3.93 -22.29
C VAL A 142 -9.90 -3.10 -21.86
N PRO A 143 -9.42 -2.08 -22.60
CA PRO A 143 -8.27 -1.30 -22.17
C PRO A 143 -8.51 -0.57 -20.84
N GLN A 144 -9.71 -0.01 -20.63
CA GLN A 144 -10.10 0.67 -19.39
C GLN A 144 -10.03 -0.28 -18.17
N ARG A 145 -10.53 -1.52 -18.31
CA ARG A 145 -10.50 -2.54 -17.25
C ARG A 145 -9.07 -2.94 -16.86
N LEU A 146 -8.17 -3.08 -17.83
CA LEU A 146 -6.76 -3.39 -17.60
C LEU A 146 -6.01 -2.24 -16.90
N GLU A 147 -6.33 -1.01 -17.27
CA GLU A 147 -5.74 0.21 -16.72
C GLU A 147 -6.16 0.43 -15.26
N ARG A 148 -7.46 0.34 -14.97
CA ARG A 148 -8.00 0.42 -13.60
C ARG A 148 -7.41 -0.65 -12.68
N ALA A 149 -7.12 -1.85 -13.19
CA ALA A 149 -6.46 -2.91 -12.43
C ALA A 149 -4.98 -2.61 -12.13
N ARG A 150 -4.25 -1.87 -12.99
CA ARG A 150 -2.90 -1.38 -12.70
C ARG A 150 -2.93 -0.31 -11.62
N VAL A 151 -3.83 0.67 -11.74
CA VAL A 151 -4.02 1.77 -10.79
C VAL A 151 -4.33 1.23 -9.40
N LEU A 152 -5.34 0.38 -9.27
CA LEU A 152 -5.73 -0.22 -7.99
C LEU A 152 -4.57 -0.99 -7.34
N ARG A 153 -3.73 -1.69 -8.11
CA ARG A 153 -2.57 -2.40 -7.58
C ARG A 153 -1.52 -1.45 -7.00
N VAL A 154 -1.12 -0.42 -7.74
CA VAL A 154 -0.08 0.52 -7.27
C VAL A 154 -0.59 1.32 -6.07
N VAL A 155 -1.82 1.84 -6.12
CA VAL A 155 -2.47 2.53 -5.00
C VAL A 155 -2.61 1.63 -3.77
N HIS A 156 -2.91 0.33 -3.95
CA HIS A 156 -2.95 -0.63 -2.85
C HIS A 156 -1.55 -0.92 -2.27
N ARG A 157 -0.50 -1.08 -3.09
CA ARG A 157 0.89 -1.22 -2.59
C ARG A 157 1.35 0.03 -1.84
N LEU A 158 1.08 1.23 -2.36
CA LEU A 158 1.39 2.50 -1.68
C LEU A 158 0.67 2.63 -0.33
N ARG A 159 -0.65 2.36 -0.29
CA ARG A 159 -1.45 2.39 0.95
C ARG A 159 -1.01 1.32 1.95
N SER A 160 -0.65 0.13 1.47
CA SER A 160 -0.10 -0.94 2.30
C SER A 160 1.24 -0.54 2.91
N LEU A 161 2.19 -0.01 2.12
CA LEU A 161 3.46 0.51 2.63
C LEU A 161 3.26 1.63 3.65
N ALA A 162 2.38 2.58 3.39
CA ALA A 162 2.03 3.62 4.37
C ALA A 162 1.56 3.00 5.70
N HIS A 163 0.54 2.15 5.70
CA HIS A 163 0.05 1.52 6.93
C HIS A 163 1.04 0.54 7.58
N VAL A 164 1.95 -0.08 6.82
CA VAL A 164 3.06 -0.87 7.38
C VAL A 164 4.05 0.05 8.10
N ILE A 165 4.37 1.23 7.56
CA ILE A 165 5.16 2.25 8.26
C ILE A 165 4.41 2.69 9.54
N ASP A 166 3.09 2.90 9.50
CA ASP A 166 2.26 3.23 10.67
C ASP A 166 2.34 2.16 11.77
N MET A 167 2.22 0.89 11.39
CA MET A 167 2.32 -0.25 12.31
C MET A 167 3.69 -0.30 12.99
N HIS A 168 4.76 0.05 12.27
CA HIS A 168 6.10 0.22 12.83
C HIS A 168 6.23 1.46 13.75
N GLN A 169 5.31 2.43 13.70
CA GLN A 169 5.22 3.53 14.69
C GLN A 169 4.43 3.08 15.92
N LEU A 170 3.27 2.45 15.72
CA LEU A 170 2.30 2.14 16.78
C LEU A 170 2.83 1.09 17.76
N VAL A 171 3.52 0.05 17.26
CA VAL A 171 4.15 -0.99 18.10
C VAL A 171 5.35 -0.45 18.90
N LYS A 172 5.86 0.75 18.58
CA LYS A 172 7.13 1.28 19.12
C LYS A 172 6.99 2.57 19.94
N VAL A 173 5.78 3.06 20.21
CA VAL A 173 5.57 4.09 21.26
C VAL A 173 5.67 3.41 22.63
N PRO A 174 6.68 3.72 23.47
CA PRO A 174 6.75 3.16 24.81
C PRO A 174 5.90 4.03 25.74
N GLU A 175 4.74 3.52 26.18
CA GLU A 175 3.95 4.17 27.25
C GLU A 175 4.73 4.33 28.57
N ARG A 176 5.88 3.63 28.69
CA ARG A 176 6.79 3.71 29.82
C ARG A 176 8.23 3.76 29.31
N LEU A 177 8.68 4.96 28.93
CA LEU A 177 10.07 5.31 29.17
C LEU A 177 10.27 5.23 30.69
N PRO A 178 11.19 4.40 31.23
CA PRO A 178 11.49 4.43 32.64
C PRO A 178 12.00 5.83 32.99
N ALA A 179 11.29 6.52 33.87
CA ALA A 179 11.77 7.78 34.43
C ALA A 179 13.17 7.53 35.00
N ALA A 180 14.13 8.41 34.71
CA ALA A 180 15.53 8.20 35.07
C ALA A 180 15.63 8.00 36.59
N GLY A 181 15.87 6.74 37.00
CA GLY A 181 15.96 6.37 38.39
C GLY A 181 17.12 7.11 39.03
N VAL A 182 16.82 8.05 39.92
CA VAL A 182 17.83 8.68 40.76
C VAL A 182 18.39 7.57 41.65
N HIS A 183 19.52 7.02 41.24
CA HIS A 183 20.37 6.19 42.10
C HIS A 183 21.00 7.11 43.14
N ALA A 184 20.22 7.44 44.16
CA ALA A 184 20.73 7.95 45.41
C ALA A 184 21.61 6.85 46.01
N GLU A 185 22.92 7.08 46.00
CA GLU A 185 23.87 6.28 46.76
C GLU A 185 23.64 6.54 48.24
N ASP A 186 23.10 5.55 48.96
CA ASP A 186 23.14 5.51 50.43
C ASP A 186 23.48 4.09 50.87
N GLY A 187 24.39 3.98 51.83
CA GLY A 187 25.18 2.76 52.04
C GLY A 187 24.77 1.87 53.22
N GLN A 188 24.93 0.56 53.01
CA GLN A 188 25.61 -0.33 53.96
C GLN A 188 25.03 -0.45 55.40
N GLY A 189 24.19 -1.46 55.64
CA GLY A 189 23.70 -1.83 56.98
C GLY A 189 23.33 -3.32 57.12
N THR A 190 24.10 -4.08 57.91
CA THR A 190 24.02 -5.54 58.06
C THR A 190 22.99 -6.06 59.08
N THR A 191 22.68 -7.37 59.01
CA THR A 191 22.12 -8.29 60.05
C THR A 191 20.61 -8.64 60.00
N THR A 192 20.26 -9.70 60.75
CA THR A 192 19.06 -10.57 60.63
C THR A 192 18.95 -11.43 61.90
N PRO A 193 17.80 -12.04 62.26
CA PRO A 193 16.41 -11.57 62.41
C PRO A 193 16.09 -11.39 63.94
N PRO A 194 14.83 -11.42 64.48
CA PRO A 194 13.94 -12.60 64.49
C PRO A 194 12.41 -12.30 64.37
N ALA A 195 11.61 -13.38 64.39
CA ALA A 195 10.16 -13.40 64.66
C ALA A 195 9.91 -14.53 65.72
N PRO A 196 8.67 -14.81 66.20
CA PRO A 196 7.37 -14.13 66.03
C PRO A 196 6.67 -13.79 67.38
N HIS A 197 5.46 -13.21 67.37
CA HIS A 197 4.45 -13.41 68.43
C HIS A 197 3.06 -12.82 68.09
N GLY A 198 1.98 -13.52 68.48
CA GLY A 198 0.61 -12.98 68.62
C GLY A 198 -0.26 -12.90 67.35
N ALA A 199 -1.59 -12.95 67.42
CA ALA A 199 -2.54 -13.98 67.90
C ALA A 199 -3.97 -13.38 67.97
N ALA A 200 -4.97 -14.08 67.40
CA ALA A 200 -6.41 -13.75 67.43
C ALA A 200 -6.84 -12.41 66.75
N ASP A 201 -8.10 -12.16 66.37
CA ASP A 201 -9.34 -12.96 66.45
C ASP A 201 -10.36 -12.57 65.33
N SER A 202 -11.48 -13.30 65.26
CA SER A 202 -12.79 -12.93 64.67
C SER A 202 -12.98 -12.86 63.14
N GLY A 203 -13.99 -13.61 62.65
CA GLY A 203 -14.71 -13.40 61.38
C GLY A 203 -16.14 -12.85 61.66
N PRO A 204 -17.22 -13.24 60.92
CA PRO A 204 -17.28 -14.12 59.73
C PRO A 204 -18.21 -13.62 58.58
N GLY A 205 -18.30 -14.40 57.49
CA GLY A 205 -19.29 -14.31 56.39
C GLY A 205 -18.70 -14.93 55.10
N ALA A 206 -19.18 -16.05 54.52
CA ALA A 206 -20.52 -16.46 54.07
C ALA A 206 -21.04 -15.64 52.86
N SER A 207 -21.36 -16.20 51.69
CA SER A 207 -21.16 -17.57 51.12
C SER A 207 -21.05 -17.45 49.56
N ASP A 208 -21.17 -18.43 48.64
CA ASP A 208 -21.67 -19.82 48.62
C ASP A 208 -21.16 -20.61 47.37
N ALA A 209 -21.68 -21.82 47.11
CA ALA A 209 -21.53 -22.68 45.91
C ALA A 209 -20.11 -23.23 45.62
N ALA A 210 -19.76 -24.54 45.66
CA ALA A 210 -20.46 -25.85 45.57
C ALA A 210 -20.73 -26.40 44.15
N GLY A 211 -20.44 -27.69 43.93
CA GLY A 211 -20.53 -28.42 42.65
C GLY A 211 -19.15 -28.63 41.99
N SER A 212 -18.35 -29.68 42.25
CA SER A 212 -18.60 -31.14 42.26
C SER A 212 -18.76 -31.76 40.85
N GLY A 213 -17.92 -32.75 40.54
CA GLY A 213 -18.01 -33.58 39.31
C GLY A 213 -19.10 -34.67 39.39
N PRO A 214 -19.06 -35.72 38.54
CA PRO A 214 -17.94 -36.67 38.56
C PRO A 214 -17.49 -37.19 37.18
N ALA A 215 -16.74 -38.30 37.16
CA ALA A 215 -16.17 -38.92 35.96
C ALA A 215 -17.15 -39.79 35.17
N GLY A 216 -16.81 -40.05 33.90
CA GLY A 216 -17.41 -41.08 33.05
C GLY A 216 -16.33 -41.69 32.14
N SER A 217 -16.32 -43.02 32.02
CA SER A 217 -15.36 -43.79 31.23
C SER A 217 -15.96 -44.22 29.89
N ASP A 218 -15.16 -44.31 28.83
CA ASP A 218 -15.34 -45.39 27.85
C ASP A 218 -14.04 -45.74 27.11
N ALA A 219 -14.02 -46.89 26.40
CA ALA A 219 -12.79 -47.60 26.07
C ALA A 219 -12.55 -47.91 24.57
N THR A 220 -11.26 -48.03 24.23
CA THR A 220 -10.64 -48.90 23.20
C THR A 220 -11.31 -49.10 21.82
N VAL A 221 -10.61 -48.67 20.77
CA VAL A 221 -10.35 -49.50 19.57
C VAL A 221 -8.85 -49.40 19.22
N ALA A 222 -8.26 -50.46 18.68
CA ALA A 222 -6.82 -50.57 18.44
C ALA A 222 -6.37 -50.07 17.04
N GLY A 223 -5.07 -49.78 16.90
CA GLY A 223 -4.44 -49.39 15.63
C GLY A 223 -2.91 -49.38 15.73
N ALA A 224 -2.27 -50.56 15.72
CA ALA A 224 -0.83 -50.70 15.91
C ALA A 224 -0.05 -50.77 14.59
N VAL A 225 0.97 -49.92 14.44
CA VAL A 225 2.08 -50.10 13.50
C VAL A 225 3.37 -49.70 14.21
N ALA A 226 4.43 -50.50 14.08
CA ALA A 226 5.71 -50.26 14.75
C ALA A 226 6.65 -49.35 13.93
N GLY A 227 7.47 -48.55 14.61
CA GLY A 227 8.43 -47.64 13.98
C GLY A 227 9.36 -46.98 15.00
N GLY A 228 10.30 -47.74 15.56
CA GLY A 228 11.27 -47.21 16.53
C GLY A 228 12.36 -46.38 15.86
N GLY A 229 12.51 -45.12 16.27
CA GLY A 229 13.59 -44.23 15.82
C GLY A 229 13.96 -43.22 16.90
N SER A 230 15.12 -43.40 17.53
CA SER A 230 15.62 -42.47 18.55
C SER A 230 16.11 -41.18 17.90
N GLY A 231 15.61 -40.04 18.37
CA GLY A 231 15.93 -38.72 17.80
C GLY A 231 15.40 -37.58 18.67
N ALA A 232 16.11 -37.28 19.76
CA ALA A 232 15.74 -36.20 20.68
C ALA A 232 16.01 -34.82 20.05
N ALA A 233 15.07 -34.34 19.23
CA ALA A 233 15.02 -32.97 18.74
C ALA A 233 13.99 -32.17 19.54
N SER A 234 14.44 -31.27 20.40
CA SER A 234 13.57 -30.39 21.18
C SER A 234 12.82 -29.42 20.26
N SER A 235 11.52 -29.67 20.05
CA SER A 235 10.62 -28.75 19.34
C SER A 235 10.38 -27.50 20.19
N SER A 236 11.35 -26.59 20.21
CA SER A 236 11.26 -25.31 20.90
C SER A 236 10.01 -24.56 20.42
N PRO A 237 9.15 -24.03 21.32
CA PRO A 237 8.02 -23.22 20.92
C PRO A 237 8.54 -22.00 20.15
N GLY A 238 7.84 -21.61 19.08
CA GLY A 238 8.31 -20.60 18.14
C GLY A 238 8.58 -19.26 18.83
N ARG A 239 9.85 -18.96 19.12
CA ARG A 239 10.24 -17.70 19.77
C ARG A 239 9.74 -16.54 18.92
N ASN A 240 8.95 -15.69 19.57
CA ASN A 240 8.34 -14.52 18.95
C ASN A 240 9.44 -13.51 18.62
N ARG A 241 9.93 -13.48 17.37
CA ARG A 241 11.09 -12.68 16.90
C ARG A 241 11.01 -11.17 17.24
N ARG A 242 9.81 -10.69 17.60
CA ARG A 242 9.51 -9.32 18.05
C ARG A 242 10.10 -8.99 19.43
N GLU A 243 10.38 -9.98 20.26
CA GLU A 243 10.83 -9.81 21.65
C GLU A 243 12.36 -9.64 21.77
N ASP A 244 13.14 -10.08 20.76
CA ASP A 244 14.60 -9.92 20.70
C ASP A 244 15.04 -8.55 20.09
N GLU A 245 14.11 -7.62 19.75
CA GLU A 245 14.45 -6.29 19.18
C GLU A 245 14.92 -5.30 20.27
N PRO A 246 16.22 -4.92 20.37
CA PRO A 246 16.78 -4.22 21.53
C PRO A 246 16.22 -2.79 21.71
N ALA A 247 15.78 -2.45 22.92
CA ALA A 247 15.08 -1.21 23.24
C ALA A 247 15.82 0.06 22.75
N LEU A 248 15.09 0.98 22.12
CA LEU A 248 15.65 2.22 21.57
C LEU A 248 15.73 3.30 22.64
N THR A 249 16.88 3.96 22.76
CA THR A 249 17.01 5.20 23.56
C THR A 249 16.20 6.34 22.95
N ARG A 250 15.88 7.38 23.74
CA ARG A 250 15.10 8.57 23.30
C ARG A 250 15.60 9.15 21.96
N ALA A 251 16.90 9.36 21.84
CA ALA A 251 17.53 9.89 20.62
C ALA A 251 17.48 8.93 19.43
N GLN A 252 17.59 7.61 19.67
CA GLN A 252 17.39 6.60 18.62
C GLN A 252 15.91 6.53 18.18
N MET A 253 14.97 6.73 19.10
CA MET A 253 13.54 6.78 18.78
C MET A 253 13.24 7.98 17.87
N THR A 254 13.67 9.20 18.21
CA THR A 254 13.51 10.38 17.35
C THR A 254 14.07 10.13 15.94
N GLN A 255 15.30 9.63 15.85
CA GLN A 255 15.93 9.34 14.54
C GLN A 255 15.24 8.20 13.77
N TYR A 256 14.60 7.23 14.44
CA TYR A 256 13.77 6.20 13.81
C TYR A 256 12.46 6.79 13.26
N LEU A 257 11.81 7.68 14.02
CA LEU A 257 10.60 8.39 13.60
C LEU A 257 10.88 9.33 12.42
N ASP A 258 12.03 10.04 12.42
CA ASP A 258 12.49 10.86 11.30
C ASP A 258 12.57 10.05 10.01
N TYR A 259 13.27 8.90 10.02
CA TYR A 259 13.37 8.00 8.86
C TYR A 259 12.00 7.52 8.37
N CYS A 260 11.02 7.37 9.26
CA CYS A 260 9.67 6.98 8.88
C CYS A 260 8.91 8.12 8.20
N THR A 261 9.09 9.38 8.62
CA THR A 261 8.54 10.54 7.88
C THR A 261 9.25 10.75 6.53
N GLU A 262 10.56 10.52 6.46
CA GLU A 262 11.33 10.58 5.22
C GLU A 262 10.86 9.50 4.21
N MET A 263 10.52 8.30 4.71
CA MET A 263 9.94 7.23 3.91
C MET A 263 8.51 7.57 3.45
N LEU A 264 7.65 8.15 4.31
CA LEU A 264 6.31 8.59 3.91
C LEU A 264 6.35 9.69 2.82
N SER A 265 7.33 10.61 2.89
CA SER A 265 7.56 11.59 1.82
C SER A 265 7.93 10.94 0.49
N LEU A 266 8.69 9.84 0.51
CA LEU A 266 9.02 9.07 -0.69
C LEU A 266 7.83 8.26 -1.21
N VAL A 267 6.96 7.72 -0.34
CA VAL A 267 5.69 7.10 -0.75
C VAL A 267 4.81 8.11 -1.51
N GLY A 268 4.65 9.34 -0.99
CA GLY A 268 3.93 10.41 -1.67
C GLY A 268 4.53 10.74 -3.05
N LYS A 269 5.84 10.98 -3.13
CA LYS A 269 6.55 11.22 -4.40
C LYS A 269 6.42 10.07 -5.40
N THR A 270 6.33 8.83 -4.93
CA THR A 270 6.09 7.64 -5.78
C THR A 270 4.66 7.60 -6.31
N ALA A 271 3.69 8.10 -5.54
CA ALA A 271 2.30 8.28 -5.98
C ALA A 271 2.19 9.37 -7.06
N ALA A 272 2.78 10.54 -6.82
CA ALA A 272 2.82 11.63 -7.80
C ALA A 272 3.48 11.20 -9.12
N LEU A 273 4.61 10.50 -9.07
CA LEU A 273 5.30 9.99 -10.26
C LEU A 273 4.47 8.93 -11.01
N PHE A 274 3.66 8.13 -10.32
CA PHE A 274 2.72 7.21 -10.98
C PHE A 274 1.63 7.93 -11.78
N ALA A 275 1.27 9.16 -11.39
CA ALA A 275 0.29 10.01 -12.07
C ALA A 275 0.87 10.95 -13.14
N GLU A 276 2.20 11.15 -13.20
CA GLU A 276 2.84 12.20 -14.01
C GLU A 276 2.38 12.28 -15.48
N ASP A 277 2.22 11.14 -16.16
CA ASP A 277 1.76 11.07 -17.56
C ASP A 277 0.25 10.73 -17.70
N THR A 278 -0.57 10.93 -16.66
CA THR A 278 -2.01 10.62 -16.68
C THR A 278 -2.88 11.88 -16.64
N THR A 279 -4.00 11.82 -17.35
CA THR A 279 -5.08 12.83 -17.31
C THR A 279 -6.41 12.18 -16.90
N ASP A 280 -6.34 11.05 -16.20
CA ASP A 280 -7.49 10.24 -15.77
C ASP A 280 -7.84 10.58 -14.32
N GLY A 281 -9.03 11.15 -14.09
CA GLY A 281 -9.48 11.62 -12.78
C GLY A 281 -9.52 10.52 -11.72
N ASP A 282 -9.98 9.32 -12.07
CA ASP A 282 -9.99 8.13 -11.19
C ASP A 282 -8.58 7.81 -10.64
N VAL A 283 -7.52 8.25 -11.32
CA VAL A 283 -6.11 8.03 -10.95
C VAL A 283 -5.55 9.20 -10.15
N LEU A 284 -5.91 10.43 -10.50
CA LEU A 284 -5.49 11.64 -9.79
C LEU A 284 -6.09 11.67 -8.38
N ASP A 285 -7.42 11.47 -8.25
CA ASP A 285 -8.12 11.37 -6.96
C ASP A 285 -7.50 10.27 -6.08
N ALA A 286 -7.12 9.13 -6.68
CA ALA A 286 -6.53 8.01 -5.98
C ALA A 286 -5.09 8.27 -5.51
N VAL A 287 -4.36 9.18 -6.17
CA VAL A 287 -3.01 9.63 -5.79
C VAL A 287 -3.08 10.75 -4.74
N GLU A 288 -3.98 11.73 -4.88
CA GLU A 288 -4.25 12.73 -3.84
C GLU A 288 -4.63 12.04 -2.51
N GLY A 289 -5.46 10.99 -2.57
CA GLY A 289 -5.80 10.14 -1.43
C GLY A 289 -4.64 9.31 -0.84
N ILE A 290 -3.45 9.28 -1.45
CA ILE A 290 -2.20 8.74 -0.89
C ILE A 290 -1.33 9.88 -0.33
N GLU A 291 -1.27 11.03 -1.00
CA GLU A 291 -0.53 12.20 -0.50
C GLU A 291 -1.16 12.77 0.78
N ALA A 292 -2.50 12.89 0.83
CA ALA A 292 -3.22 13.26 2.05
C ALA A 292 -2.95 12.27 3.20
N LEU A 293 -3.03 10.96 2.93
CA LEU A 293 -2.76 9.91 3.91
C LEU A 293 -1.33 9.99 4.46
N THR A 294 -0.33 10.09 3.59
CA THR A 294 1.09 10.15 4.00
C THR A 294 1.42 11.46 4.73
N SER A 295 0.82 12.58 4.33
CA SER A 295 0.94 13.88 4.99
C SER A 295 0.37 13.86 6.42
N ASP A 296 -0.85 13.35 6.61
CA ASP A 296 -1.48 13.25 7.93
C ASP A 296 -0.75 12.28 8.87
N MET A 297 -0.20 11.19 8.32
CA MET A 297 0.62 10.26 9.08
C MET A 297 1.95 10.88 9.50
N ALA A 298 2.64 11.58 8.60
CA ALA A 298 3.85 12.33 8.95
C ALA A 298 3.56 13.39 10.03
N ARG A 299 2.43 14.11 9.93
CA ARG A 299 1.98 15.09 10.95
C ARG A 299 1.80 14.45 12.33
N LYS A 300 1.17 13.27 12.40
CA LYS A 300 1.01 12.48 13.65
C LYS A 300 2.35 12.00 14.22
N VAL A 301 3.32 11.65 13.37
CA VAL A 301 4.68 11.30 13.80
C VAL A 301 5.42 12.52 14.36
N TRP A 302 5.35 13.69 13.71
CA TRP A 302 5.92 14.94 14.24
C TRP A 302 5.31 15.33 15.59
N GLN A 303 4.00 15.17 15.78
CA GLN A 303 3.35 15.41 17.07
C GLN A 303 3.86 14.46 18.18
N LYS A 304 4.12 13.18 17.85
CA LYS A 304 4.80 12.26 18.78
C LYS A 304 6.23 12.70 19.10
N ILE A 305 7.01 13.15 18.10
CA ILE A 305 8.38 13.64 18.31
C ILE A 305 8.41 14.82 19.28
N ALA A 306 7.48 15.79 19.14
CA ALA A 306 7.40 16.95 20.03
C ALA A 306 7.16 16.55 21.50
N ILE A 307 6.16 15.69 21.76
CA ILE A 307 5.88 15.16 23.11
C ILE A 307 7.08 14.37 23.66
N ILE A 308 7.75 13.58 22.80
CA ILE A 308 8.97 12.82 23.11
C ILE A 308 10.20 13.73 23.31
N GLN A 309 10.11 15.04 23.05
CA GLN A 309 11.12 16.03 23.45
C GLN A 309 10.74 16.72 24.78
N GLU A 310 9.49 17.21 24.89
CA GLU A 310 8.99 17.93 26.08
C GLU A 310 9.10 17.14 27.40
N GLN A 311 8.83 15.83 27.39
CA GLN A 311 8.83 14.97 28.58
C GLN A 311 10.25 14.63 29.14
N GLY A 312 11.17 15.59 29.16
CA GLY A 312 12.58 15.36 29.48
C GLY A 312 13.54 16.44 28.95
N GLY A 313 13.08 17.69 28.91
CA GLY A 313 13.82 18.75 29.58
C GLY A 313 13.41 18.80 31.04
#